data_AF-A0A8I6XVX9-F1
#
_entry.id   AF-A0A8I6XVX9-F1
#
_cell.length_a   1.000
_cell.length_b   1.000
_cell.length_c   1.000
_cell.angle_alpha   90.00
_cell.angle_beta   90.00
_cell.angle_gamma   90.00
#
_symmetry.space_group_name_H-M   'P 1'
#
loop_
_entity.id
_entity.type
_entity.pdbx_description
1 polymer ?
#
loop_
_entity_poly.entity_id
_entity_poly.type
_entity_poly.pdbx_seq_one_letter_code
_entity_poly.pdbx_strand_id
1 'polypeptide(L)'
;MLSLAWTRRAVVEVEAPPTPTPTPTWGGCSLHGLDIEVVREKDAVPGGGGSGLVALAIPSYFSGPRLAKRQDGGFPLYTGYSAARSLVGKGAMTDLRRLSREAEDMLAELFASIDGGGGGAPNKNKEDAVRARPRVVQLRLSPELALWKSTQHAIGNMLPTKGAGLIQATPQVLALLGATDWPEAMKTTNALSGSGMANLLIGASDVRTLFSNYVVDMAFYYEHGYHKAFPSFSRLLHDGLADARSLRTPGGRQRREAVAIGASYIRAKIALEAAHKTLLKDRSAQMDRRAAQVISLCESSILGMGAEAIARGFDVGAVTSDLVFSSPGTDVIDVGSDLVNSEVMNSFLNVADIAASGVVSEPALRAIYDAYAATGARMYTQRWHEPVARMCITLYTWHLHNDRHMFLRRALLGWPKARKSPAQPQREADFDEVFDTDFRTTGFSRPLDLEYACNGEETCDHVRRFLKVKLKDQELLAALWSSIVTGPLEYVRKGEVDEQREKHLIESSRLQMVHLFSKGLIDEMVWLVAHASHHAWQVNYLFEAAMFGSILDGGAMIGKLDRAEED
;
A
#
# COMPACT_ATOMS: atom_id res chain seq x y z
N MET A 1 34.25 -2.37 -66.74
CA MET A 1 34.70 -3.41 -65.79
C MET A 1 33.59 -3.60 -64.76
N LEU A 2 32.56 -4.37 -65.13
CA LEU A 2 32.32 -5.76 -64.73
C LEU A 2 31.98 -5.93 -63.23
N SER A 3 30.69 -6.00 -62.94
CA SER A 3 30.15 -6.87 -61.90
C SER A 3 28.86 -7.49 -62.45
N LEU A 4 28.87 -8.82 -62.57
CA LEU A 4 27.85 -9.66 -63.17
C LEU A 4 26.78 -10.02 -62.13
N ALA A 5 25.52 -9.85 -62.53
CA ALA A 5 24.33 -10.32 -61.84
C ALA A 5 24.09 -11.82 -62.07
N TRP A 6 23.51 -12.52 -61.10
CA TRP A 6 22.68 -13.72 -61.32
C TRP A 6 21.55 -13.82 -60.29
N THR A 7 20.44 -14.40 -60.76
CA THR A 7 19.05 -14.32 -60.33
C THR A 7 18.63 -15.41 -59.32
N ARG A 8 17.66 -15.07 -58.46
CA ARG A 8 16.95 -15.98 -57.55
C ARG A 8 16.03 -16.95 -58.32
N ARG A 9 16.04 -18.23 -57.94
CA ARG A 9 14.91 -19.15 -58.10
C ARG A 9 14.16 -19.26 -56.78
N ALA A 10 12.85 -19.10 -56.84
CA ALA A 10 11.92 -19.28 -55.74
C ALA A 10 11.81 -20.76 -55.36
N VAL A 11 11.97 -21.05 -54.07
CA VAL A 11 11.40 -22.25 -53.43
C VAL A 11 10.21 -21.74 -52.63
N VAL A 12 9.02 -22.22 -52.97
CA VAL A 12 7.82 -22.02 -52.16
C VAL A 12 7.96 -22.98 -50.98
N GLU A 13 8.53 -22.50 -49.88
CA GLU A 13 8.25 -23.10 -48.58
C GLU A 13 6.90 -22.54 -48.12
N VAL A 14 5.94 -23.43 -47.95
CA VAL A 14 4.71 -23.13 -47.22
C VAL A 14 5.14 -22.87 -45.78
N GLU A 15 5.20 -21.60 -45.38
CA GLU A 15 5.32 -21.22 -43.96
C GLU A 15 4.21 -21.93 -43.20
N ALA A 16 4.60 -22.86 -42.32
CA ALA A 16 3.72 -23.27 -41.25
C ALA A 16 3.35 -21.99 -40.49
N PRO A 17 2.07 -21.81 -40.09
CA PRO A 17 1.70 -20.68 -39.26
C PRO A 17 2.63 -20.64 -38.05
N PRO A 18 3.06 -19.44 -37.59
CA PRO A 18 3.88 -19.34 -36.40
C PRO A 18 3.17 -20.12 -35.30
N THR A 19 3.81 -21.18 -34.79
CA THR A 19 3.37 -21.83 -33.56
C THR A 19 3.18 -20.69 -32.56
N PRO A 20 1.98 -20.50 -31.98
CA PRO A 20 1.79 -19.46 -31.00
C PRO A 20 2.86 -19.67 -29.94
N THR A 21 3.75 -18.68 -29.79
CA THR A 21 4.69 -18.64 -28.66
C THR A 21 3.83 -18.91 -27.43
N PRO A 22 4.11 -19.97 -26.64
CA PRO A 22 3.27 -20.30 -25.51
C PRO A 22 3.17 -19.05 -24.65
N THR A 23 1.94 -18.52 -24.54
CA THR A 23 1.69 -17.27 -23.81
C THR A 23 2.24 -17.48 -22.39
N PRO A 24 3.03 -16.53 -21.84
CA PRO A 24 3.73 -16.74 -20.58
C PRO A 24 2.78 -17.20 -19.49
N THR A 25 3.09 -18.33 -18.85
CA THR A 25 2.44 -18.79 -17.61
C THR A 25 3.44 -18.63 -16.48
N TRP A 26 2.97 -18.35 -15.27
CA TRP A 26 3.87 -18.15 -14.12
C TRP A 26 4.60 -19.44 -13.70
N GLY A 27 4.19 -20.62 -14.21
CA GLY A 27 4.74 -21.92 -13.83
C GLY A 27 6.22 -22.17 -14.18
N GLY A 28 6.84 -21.27 -14.95
CA GLY A 28 8.29 -21.27 -15.22
C GLY A 28 9.10 -20.28 -14.36
N CYS A 29 8.47 -19.50 -13.48
CA CYS A 29 9.17 -18.54 -12.63
C CYS A 29 9.93 -19.27 -11.52
N SER A 30 11.17 -18.85 -11.26
CA SER A 30 11.98 -19.39 -10.19
C SER A 30 12.82 -18.30 -9.52
N LEU A 31 13.24 -18.57 -8.30
CA LEU A 31 14.28 -17.86 -7.57
C LEU A 31 15.63 -18.60 -7.69
N HIS A 32 15.83 -19.39 -8.76
CA HIS A 32 17.06 -20.17 -8.96
C HIS A 32 18.30 -19.27 -8.95
N GLY A 33 19.31 -19.66 -8.17
CA GLY A 33 20.57 -18.92 -8.04
C GLY A 33 20.61 -17.93 -6.86
N LEU A 34 19.50 -17.71 -6.16
CA LEU A 34 19.49 -16.99 -4.89
C LEU A 34 19.96 -17.90 -3.75
N ASP A 35 21.07 -17.53 -3.11
CA ASP A 35 21.63 -18.23 -1.95
C ASP A 35 20.94 -17.78 -0.65
N ILE A 36 19.67 -18.18 -0.49
CA ILE A 36 18.88 -17.82 0.69
C ILE A 36 19.20 -18.81 1.81
N GLU A 37 20.20 -18.49 2.63
CA GLU A 37 20.43 -19.21 3.89
C GLU A 37 19.36 -18.77 4.91
N VAL A 38 18.47 -19.67 5.28
CA VAL A 38 17.45 -19.39 6.32
C VAL A 38 18.14 -19.44 7.68
N VAL A 39 18.65 -18.29 8.11
CA VAL A 39 19.20 -18.13 9.45
C VAL A 39 18.04 -18.14 10.45
N ARG A 40 17.80 -19.29 11.10
CA ARG A 40 16.97 -19.33 12.31
C ARG A 40 17.79 -18.78 13.46
N GLU A 41 17.92 -17.47 13.54
CA GLU A 41 18.66 -16.89 14.64
C GLU A 41 17.84 -16.98 15.94
N LYS A 42 18.50 -17.48 16.99
CA LYS A 42 18.03 -17.43 18.38
C LYS A 42 18.10 -16.00 18.94
N ASP A 43 18.70 -15.07 18.19
CA ASP A 43 18.89 -13.68 18.60
C ASP A 43 17.61 -12.89 18.30
N ALA A 44 16.86 -12.64 19.37
CA ALA A 44 15.63 -11.87 19.31
C ALA A 44 15.90 -10.48 18.72
N VAL A 45 15.24 -10.18 17.59
CA VAL A 45 15.12 -8.80 17.13
C VAL A 45 14.46 -7.98 18.26
N PRO A 46 15.01 -6.81 18.65
CA PRO A 46 14.46 -6.00 19.73
C PRO A 46 12.97 -5.68 19.51
N GLY A 47 12.12 -5.91 20.52
CA GLY A 47 10.67 -5.69 20.44
C GLY A 47 9.80 -6.95 20.48
N GLY A 48 10.38 -8.15 20.54
CA GLY A 48 9.66 -9.42 20.79
C GLY A 48 9.72 -9.93 22.23
N GLY A 49 10.26 -9.13 23.15
CA GLY A 49 10.72 -9.56 24.48
C GLY A 49 9.85 -9.08 25.65
N GLY A 50 8.53 -9.25 25.58
CA GLY A 50 7.66 -9.08 26.74
C GLY A 50 7.59 -10.37 27.56
N SER A 51 8.10 -10.36 28.79
CA SER A 51 8.00 -11.48 29.74
C SER A 51 6.53 -11.77 30.08
N GLY A 52 5.92 -12.69 29.34
CA GLY A 52 4.51 -13.09 29.51
C GLY A 52 3.87 -13.62 28.23
N LEU A 53 4.43 -13.30 27.06
CA LEU A 53 4.03 -13.88 25.78
C LEU A 53 5.00 -15.00 25.42
N VAL A 54 4.44 -16.20 25.17
CA VAL A 54 5.12 -17.33 24.53
C VAL A 54 6.01 -16.77 23.42
N ALA A 55 7.34 -16.98 23.51
CA ALA A 55 8.32 -16.54 22.52
C ALA A 55 7.68 -16.68 21.12
N LEU A 56 7.30 -15.54 20.53
CA LEU A 56 6.68 -15.52 19.22
C LEU A 56 7.80 -15.91 18.28
N ALA A 57 7.90 -17.21 17.98
CA ALA A 57 8.72 -17.72 16.90
C ALA A 57 8.18 -17.05 15.63
N ILE A 58 8.81 -15.95 15.23
CA ILE A 58 8.47 -15.19 14.04
C ILE A 58 8.51 -16.20 12.88
N PRO A 59 7.40 -16.45 12.19
CA PRO A 59 7.35 -17.42 11.11
C PRO A 59 8.40 -17.07 10.04
N SER A 60 9.39 -17.94 9.85
CA SER A 60 10.38 -17.78 8.78
C SER A 60 9.72 -17.81 7.40
N TYR A 61 10.35 -17.13 6.45
CA TYR A 61 10.11 -16.99 5.00
C TYR A 61 9.37 -18.13 4.27
N PHE A 62 9.51 -19.39 4.71
CA PHE A 62 8.57 -20.45 4.37
C PHE A 62 7.75 -20.92 5.57
N SER A 63 6.46 -20.59 5.56
CA SER A 63 5.46 -21.13 6.47
C SER A 63 5.13 -22.56 6.02
N GLY A 64 6.08 -23.46 6.25
CA GLY A 64 5.91 -24.88 5.99
C GLY A 64 4.82 -25.51 6.87
N PRO A 65 4.43 -26.76 6.62
CA PRO A 65 3.33 -27.46 7.32
C PRO A 65 3.53 -27.61 8.85
N ARG A 66 4.64 -27.16 9.42
CA ARG A 66 4.92 -27.19 10.87
C ARG A 66 4.24 -26.06 11.66
N LEU A 67 3.81 -24.95 11.03
CA LEU A 67 2.98 -23.94 11.72
C LEU A 67 1.57 -24.46 12.03
N ALA A 68 1.10 -25.47 11.30
CA ALA A 68 -0.14 -26.18 11.62
C ALA A 68 -0.03 -27.02 12.92
N LYS A 69 1.16 -27.12 13.54
CA LYS A 69 1.43 -27.85 14.78
C LYS A 69 1.64 -26.95 16.01
N ARG A 70 1.22 -25.67 16.00
CA ARG A 70 0.99 -24.97 17.28
C ARG A 70 -0.30 -25.53 17.90
N GLN A 71 -0.16 -26.69 18.57
CA GLN A 71 -1.24 -27.32 19.33
C GLN A 71 -1.37 -26.75 20.76
N ASP A 72 -0.35 -26.05 21.26
CA ASP A 72 -0.34 -25.53 22.63
C ASP A 72 -0.20 -24.00 22.61
N GLY A 73 -1.35 -23.31 22.60
CA GLY A 73 -1.44 -21.84 22.61
C GLY A 73 -1.61 -21.25 21.21
N GLY A 74 -2.83 -20.81 20.87
CA GLY A 74 -3.12 -20.11 19.62
C GLY A 74 -2.31 -18.81 19.44
N PHE A 75 -2.47 -18.14 18.31
CA PHE A 75 -1.91 -16.80 18.12
C PHE A 75 -2.47 -15.83 19.17
N PRO A 76 -1.68 -14.81 19.59
CA PRO A 76 -2.14 -13.86 20.58
C PRO A 76 -3.38 -13.12 20.06
N LEU A 77 -4.39 -13.02 20.92
CA LEU A 77 -5.49 -12.06 20.75
C LEU A 77 -5.05 -10.75 21.38
N TYR A 78 -5.01 -9.69 20.59
CA TYR A 78 -4.59 -8.39 21.08
C TYR A 78 -5.72 -7.69 21.83
N THR A 79 -5.38 -6.95 22.87
CA THR A 79 -6.30 -5.94 23.42
C THR A 79 -6.56 -4.85 22.36
N GLY A 80 -7.76 -4.24 22.38
CA GLY A 80 -8.17 -3.25 21.37
C GLY A 80 -8.87 -3.86 20.15
N TYR A 81 -8.96 -3.15 19.02
CA TYR A 81 -9.56 -3.57 17.74
C TYR A 81 -11.01 -4.08 17.81
N SER A 82 -11.77 -3.62 18.81
CA SER A 82 -13.11 -4.14 19.09
C SER A 82 -14.11 -3.85 17.96
N ALA A 83 -14.03 -2.66 17.36
CA ALA A 83 -14.85 -2.30 16.20
C ALA A 83 -14.52 -3.17 14.98
N ALA A 84 -13.24 -3.41 14.69
CA ALA A 84 -12.82 -4.26 13.58
C ALA A 84 -13.30 -5.71 13.74
N ARG A 85 -13.18 -6.29 14.96
CA ARG A 85 -13.73 -7.64 15.25
C ARG A 85 -15.24 -7.69 15.10
N SER A 86 -15.94 -6.67 15.59
CA SER A 86 -17.40 -6.61 15.49
C SER A 86 -17.87 -6.48 14.04
N LEU A 87 -17.13 -5.74 13.21
CA LEU A 87 -17.41 -5.53 11.79
C LEU A 87 -17.33 -6.84 10.98
N VAL A 88 -16.23 -7.56 11.15
CA VAL A 88 -15.88 -8.74 10.33
C VAL A 88 -16.36 -10.06 10.93
N GLY A 89 -16.75 -10.07 12.20
CA GLY A 89 -17.19 -11.27 12.90
C GLY A 89 -16.06 -12.31 12.99
N LYS A 90 -16.24 -13.44 12.34
CA LYS A 90 -15.25 -14.53 12.35
C LYS A 90 -14.19 -14.40 11.25
N GLY A 91 -14.34 -13.42 10.35
CA GLY A 91 -13.47 -13.30 9.17
C GLY A 91 -13.63 -14.48 8.20
N ALA A 92 -14.78 -15.15 8.23
CA ALA A 92 -15.06 -16.23 7.29
C ALA A 92 -15.37 -15.67 5.90
N MET A 93 -15.29 -16.52 4.86
CA MET A 93 -15.56 -16.06 3.50
C MET A 93 -16.99 -15.53 3.30
N THR A 94 -17.95 -15.99 4.10
CA THR A 94 -19.31 -15.44 4.12
C THR A 94 -19.35 -14.01 4.65
N ASP A 95 -18.51 -13.67 5.63
CA ASP A 95 -18.40 -12.32 6.18
C ASP A 95 -17.80 -11.37 5.14
N LEU A 96 -16.72 -11.79 4.47
CA LEU A 96 -16.09 -11.00 3.41
C LEU A 96 -17.03 -10.77 2.22
N ARG A 97 -17.79 -11.79 1.78
CA ARG A 97 -18.82 -11.61 0.74
C ARG A 97 -19.95 -10.68 1.15
N ARG A 98 -20.35 -10.72 2.42
CA ARG A 98 -21.38 -9.81 2.95
C ARG A 98 -20.87 -8.38 2.93
N LEU A 99 -19.67 -8.14 3.46
CA LEU A 99 -19.06 -6.81 3.51
C LEU A 99 -18.75 -6.25 2.13
N SER A 100 -18.28 -7.07 1.18
CA SER A 100 -18.05 -6.63 -0.20
C SER A 100 -19.34 -6.20 -0.90
N ARG A 101 -20.45 -6.92 -0.70
CA ARG A 101 -21.75 -6.51 -1.24
C ARG A 101 -22.27 -5.24 -0.59
N GLU A 102 -22.12 -5.14 0.73
CA GLU A 102 -22.45 -3.92 1.48
C GLU A 102 -21.65 -2.71 0.96
N ALA A 103 -20.35 -2.89 0.64
CA ALA A 103 -19.52 -1.87 0.04
C ALA A 103 -19.97 -1.50 -1.39
N GLU A 104 -20.30 -2.48 -2.24
CA GLU A 104 -20.85 -2.25 -3.59
C GLU A 104 -22.18 -1.48 -3.53
N ASP A 105 -23.07 -1.81 -2.59
CA ASP A 105 -24.34 -1.10 -2.37
C ASP A 105 -24.09 0.35 -1.91
N MET A 106 -23.15 0.56 -0.98
CA MET A 106 -22.75 1.90 -0.51
C MET A 106 -22.13 2.74 -1.66
N LEU A 107 -21.28 2.14 -2.49
CA LEU A 107 -20.72 2.80 -3.67
C LEU A 107 -21.82 3.19 -4.66
N ALA A 108 -22.77 2.29 -4.95
CA ALA A 108 -23.88 2.61 -5.83
C ALA A 108 -24.72 3.77 -5.30
N GLU A 109 -24.99 3.81 -3.98
CA GLU A 109 -25.69 4.92 -3.33
C GLU A 109 -24.90 6.24 -3.41
N LEU A 110 -23.58 6.20 -3.18
CA LEU A 110 -22.69 7.34 -3.33
C LEU A 110 -22.80 7.96 -4.72
N PHE A 111 -22.65 7.15 -5.77
CA PHE A 111 -22.68 7.65 -7.14
C PHE A 111 -24.08 8.11 -7.57
N ALA A 112 -25.15 7.44 -7.13
CA ALA A 112 -26.52 7.88 -7.39
C ALA A 112 -26.83 9.28 -6.80
N SER A 113 -26.12 9.69 -5.74
CA SER A 113 -26.26 11.04 -5.17
C SER A 113 -25.80 12.16 -6.11
N ILE A 114 -24.97 11.83 -7.11
CA ILE A 114 -24.52 12.78 -8.14
C ILE A 114 -25.69 13.12 -9.09
N ASP A 115 -26.48 12.13 -9.47
CA ASP A 115 -27.58 12.27 -10.44
C ASP A 115 -28.82 12.95 -9.82
N GLY A 116 -28.99 12.84 -8.49
CA GLY A 116 -30.15 13.38 -7.76
C GLY A 116 -30.15 14.89 -7.52
N GLY A 117 -29.16 15.65 -8.04
CA GLY A 117 -28.94 17.09 -7.79
C GLY A 117 -29.97 18.08 -8.36
N GLY A 118 -31.19 17.64 -8.70
CA GLY A 118 -32.27 18.47 -9.24
C GLY A 118 -33.34 18.85 -8.20
N GLY A 119 -33.13 19.94 -7.47
CA GLY A 119 -34.21 20.87 -7.05
C GLY A 119 -35.40 20.35 -6.23
N GLY A 120 -35.18 19.72 -5.08
CA GLY A 120 -36.26 19.44 -4.10
C GLY A 120 -35.89 19.86 -2.69
N ALA A 121 -36.62 20.82 -2.10
CA ALA A 121 -36.42 21.24 -0.71
C ALA A 121 -36.56 20.06 0.27
N PRO A 122 -35.63 19.87 1.23
CA PRO A 122 -35.68 18.73 2.13
C PRO A 122 -36.78 18.90 3.19
N ASN A 123 -37.54 17.83 3.38
CA ASN A 123 -38.52 17.70 4.46
C ASN A 123 -37.74 17.38 5.76
N LYS A 124 -38.04 18.02 6.90
CA LYS A 124 -37.25 17.87 8.15
C LYS A 124 -37.10 16.43 8.66
N ASN A 125 -38.08 15.56 8.41
CA ASN A 125 -37.99 14.12 8.75
C ASN A 125 -37.07 13.32 7.81
N LYS A 126 -36.62 13.89 6.69
CA LYS A 126 -35.57 13.34 5.81
C LYS A 126 -34.17 13.79 6.21
N GLU A 127 -33.99 14.85 7.01
CA GLU A 127 -32.64 15.36 7.33
C GLU A 127 -31.79 14.35 8.12
N ASP A 128 -32.40 13.63 9.07
CA ASP A 128 -31.71 12.58 9.84
C ASP A 128 -31.44 11.32 9.00
N ALA A 129 -32.35 10.96 8.08
CA ALA A 129 -32.16 9.85 7.15
C ALA A 129 -31.18 10.18 5.99
N VAL A 130 -31.02 11.46 5.65
CA VAL A 130 -30.07 11.98 4.64
C VAL A 130 -28.69 12.22 5.24
N ARG A 131 -28.57 12.42 6.56
CA ARG A 131 -27.28 12.47 7.27
C ARG A 131 -26.59 11.12 7.36
N ALA A 132 -27.34 10.02 7.40
CA ALA A 132 -26.82 8.67 7.56
C ALA A 132 -26.34 7.99 6.26
N ARG A 133 -26.61 8.59 5.09
CA ARG A 133 -26.34 7.94 3.80
C ARG A 133 -25.05 8.45 3.18
N PRO A 134 -24.18 7.54 2.70
CA PRO A 134 -23.01 7.90 1.90
C PRO A 134 -23.40 8.78 0.71
N ARG A 135 -22.72 9.91 0.52
CA ARG A 135 -22.97 10.83 -0.61
C ARG A 135 -21.70 11.49 -1.12
N VAL A 136 -21.74 11.99 -2.35
CA VAL A 136 -20.63 12.73 -2.94
C VAL A 136 -20.78 14.23 -2.60
N VAL A 137 -19.71 14.85 -2.14
CA VAL A 137 -19.65 16.26 -1.77
C VAL A 137 -18.59 17.00 -2.57
N GLN A 138 -18.86 18.29 -2.81
CA GLN A 138 -17.90 19.18 -3.44
C GLN A 138 -16.88 19.67 -2.40
N LEU A 139 -15.60 19.57 -2.75
CA LEU A 139 -14.49 20.04 -1.96
C LEU A 139 -13.85 21.29 -2.57
N ARG A 140 -13.19 22.06 -1.72
CA ARG A 140 -12.28 23.14 -2.08
C ARG A 140 -11.18 23.28 -1.05
N LEU A 141 -10.02 23.79 -1.45
CA LEU A 141 -9.00 24.21 -0.49
C LEU A 141 -9.49 25.41 0.32
N SER A 142 -9.05 25.49 1.59
CA SER A 142 -9.22 26.71 2.38
C SER A 142 -8.49 27.88 1.71
N PRO A 143 -8.88 29.15 1.98
CA PRO A 143 -8.21 30.32 1.40
C PRO A 143 -6.68 30.30 1.64
N GLU A 144 -6.24 29.86 2.80
CA GLU A 144 -4.83 29.78 3.18
C GLU A 144 -4.08 28.72 2.38
N LEU A 145 -4.64 27.53 2.20
CA LEU A 145 -4.03 26.47 1.39
C LEU A 145 -4.04 26.82 -0.10
N ALA A 146 -5.10 27.46 -0.58
CA ALA A 146 -5.18 27.94 -1.96
C ALA A 146 -4.12 29.02 -2.24
N LEU A 147 -3.95 29.98 -1.33
CA LEU A 147 -2.91 31.01 -1.41
C LEU A 147 -1.51 30.42 -1.34
N TRP A 148 -1.30 29.44 -0.46
CA TRP A 148 -0.01 28.74 -0.39
C TRP A 148 0.30 28.01 -1.70
N LYS A 149 -0.67 27.25 -2.24
CA LYS A 149 -0.52 26.55 -3.52
C LYS A 149 -0.17 27.51 -4.65
N SER A 150 -0.89 28.62 -4.78
CA SER A 150 -0.62 29.61 -5.84
C SER A 150 0.75 30.28 -5.68
N THR A 151 1.18 30.56 -4.44
CA THR A 151 2.51 31.13 -4.15
C THR A 151 3.62 30.15 -4.52
N GLN A 152 3.48 28.87 -4.19
CA GLN A 152 4.45 27.84 -4.57
C GLN A 152 4.51 27.65 -6.09
N HIS A 153 3.36 27.58 -6.75
CA HIS A 153 3.29 27.48 -8.21
C HIS A 153 3.95 28.68 -8.91
N ALA A 154 3.78 29.90 -8.38
CA ALA A 154 4.37 31.11 -8.95
C ALA A 154 5.91 31.13 -8.93
N ILE A 155 6.53 30.39 -8.01
CA ILE A 155 8.00 30.24 -7.92
C ILE A 155 8.50 28.93 -8.54
N GLY A 156 7.64 28.20 -9.25
CA GLY A 156 7.99 26.95 -9.95
C GLY A 156 7.94 25.68 -9.09
N ASN A 157 7.51 25.77 -7.83
CA ASN A 157 7.34 24.62 -6.94
C ASN A 157 6.02 23.90 -7.26
N MET A 158 6.06 23.09 -8.32
CA MET A 158 4.94 22.31 -8.82
C MET A 158 5.36 20.85 -8.99
N LEU A 159 4.46 19.91 -8.66
CA LEU A 159 4.71 18.50 -8.95
C LEU A 159 4.66 18.23 -10.46
N PRO A 160 5.57 17.39 -11.00
CA PRO A 160 5.47 16.94 -12.37
C PRO A 160 4.27 16.00 -12.56
N THR A 161 3.95 15.67 -13.82
CA THR A 161 2.86 14.73 -14.13
C THR A 161 3.18 13.33 -13.61
N LYS A 162 2.19 12.65 -13.01
CA LYS A 162 2.26 11.23 -12.63
C LYS A 162 2.79 10.43 -13.83
N GLY A 163 3.83 9.64 -13.56
CA GLY A 163 4.42 8.73 -14.54
C GLY A 163 3.48 7.58 -14.87
N ALA A 164 3.95 6.66 -15.71
CA ALA A 164 3.11 5.58 -16.16
C ALA A 164 2.88 4.50 -15.07
N GLY A 165 3.77 4.39 -14.07
CA GLY A 165 3.73 3.24 -13.16
C GLY A 165 4.03 1.91 -13.84
N LEU A 166 4.62 1.97 -15.04
CA LEU A 166 4.97 0.85 -15.90
C LEU A 166 6.48 0.78 -16.14
N ILE A 167 7.27 1.64 -15.50
CA ILE A 167 8.73 1.61 -15.63
C ILE A 167 9.24 0.26 -15.09
N GLN A 168 9.97 -0.46 -15.93
CA GLN A 168 10.58 -1.74 -15.55
C GLN A 168 11.60 -1.53 -14.41
N ALA A 169 11.66 -2.49 -13.48
CA ALA A 169 12.75 -2.57 -12.53
C ALA A 169 14.10 -2.69 -13.26
N THR A 170 15.15 -2.17 -12.63
CA THR A 170 16.47 -2.12 -13.26
C THR A 170 17.02 -3.53 -13.52
N PRO A 171 17.88 -3.71 -14.54
CA PRO A 171 18.50 -5.00 -14.82
C PRO A 171 19.24 -5.58 -13.62
N GLN A 172 19.84 -4.73 -12.78
CA GLN A 172 20.56 -5.18 -11.57
C GLN A 172 19.60 -5.74 -10.52
N VAL A 173 18.48 -5.04 -10.24
CA VAL A 173 17.44 -5.53 -9.32
C VAL A 173 16.86 -6.86 -9.82
N LEU A 174 16.55 -6.94 -11.11
CA LEU A 174 16.00 -8.17 -11.72
C LEU A 174 17.00 -9.33 -11.67
N ALA A 175 18.27 -9.08 -12.00
CA ALA A 175 19.31 -10.11 -11.97
C ALA A 175 19.54 -10.64 -10.55
N LEU A 176 19.60 -9.75 -9.55
CA LEU A 176 19.77 -10.15 -8.16
C LEU A 176 18.60 -11.00 -7.65
N LEU A 177 17.36 -10.72 -8.09
CA LEU A 177 16.20 -11.52 -7.73
C LEU A 177 16.02 -12.81 -8.55
N GLY A 178 16.83 -13.04 -9.58
CA GLY A 178 16.57 -14.10 -10.57
C GLY A 178 15.28 -13.87 -11.37
N ALA A 179 14.89 -12.61 -11.55
CA ALA A 179 13.60 -12.18 -12.09
C ALA A 179 13.64 -11.70 -13.55
N THR A 180 14.79 -11.81 -14.23
CA THR A 180 14.97 -11.33 -15.61
C THR A 180 13.94 -11.89 -16.59
N ASP A 181 13.62 -13.17 -16.44
CA ASP A 181 12.73 -13.92 -17.34
C ASP A 181 11.28 -13.99 -16.83
N TRP A 182 10.94 -13.24 -15.79
CA TRP A 182 9.55 -13.17 -15.31
C TRP A 182 8.64 -12.45 -16.32
N PRO A 183 7.32 -12.70 -16.27
CA PRO A 183 6.36 -11.97 -17.09
C PRO A 183 6.50 -10.45 -16.93
N GLU A 184 6.37 -9.69 -18.03
CA GLU A 184 6.57 -8.23 -18.04
C GLU A 184 5.77 -7.48 -16.97
N ALA A 185 4.51 -7.85 -16.77
CA ALA A 185 3.65 -7.24 -15.75
C ALA A 185 4.23 -7.36 -14.33
N MET A 186 4.98 -8.43 -14.05
CA MET A 186 5.62 -8.69 -12.75
C MET A 186 6.99 -7.99 -12.60
N LYS A 187 7.55 -7.47 -13.70
CA LYS A 187 8.86 -6.81 -13.70
C LYS A 187 8.76 -5.29 -13.62
N THR A 188 7.57 -4.71 -13.63
CA THR A 188 7.41 -3.28 -13.40
C THR A 188 7.86 -2.95 -11.98
N THR A 189 8.49 -1.80 -11.82
CA THR A 189 8.93 -1.28 -10.52
C THR A 189 7.77 -1.23 -9.54
N ASN A 190 6.60 -0.79 -10.01
CA ASN A 190 5.39 -0.67 -9.21
C ASN A 190 4.92 -2.05 -8.70
N ALA A 191 4.74 -3.04 -9.57
CA ALA A 191 4.28 -4.37 -9.18
C ALA A 191 5.31 -5.14 -8.36
N LEU A 192 6.60 -5.04 -8.70
CA LEU A 192 7.67 -5.72 -8.00
C LEU A 192 7.89 -5.15 -6.60
N SER A 193 7.86 -3.83 -6.45
CA SER A 193 8.04 -3.16 -5.14
C SER A 193 6.79 -3.20 -4.26
N GLY A 194 5.60 -3.29 -4.87
CA GLY A 194 4.33 -3.46 -4.17
C GLY A 194 4.06 -4.93 -3.87
N SER A 195 3.16 -5.56 -4.63
CA SER A 195 2.73 -6.95 -4.39
C SER A 195 3.90 -7.97 -4.39
N GLY A 196 4.95 -7.74 -5.18
CA GLY A 196 6.13 -8.62 -5.22
C GLY A 196 6.87 -8.64 -3.88
N MET A 197 7.36 -7.48 -3.45
CA MET A 197 8.10 -7.33 -2.20
C MET A 197 7.24 -7.65 -0.97
N ALA A 198 5.97 -7.26 -0.97
CA ALA A 198 5.05 -7.64 0.11
C ALA A 198 4.97 -9.17 0.26
N ASN A 199 4.81 -9.91 -0.85
CA ASN A 199 4.78 -11.37 -0.81
C ASN A 199 6.13 -11.97 -0.41
N LEU A 200 7.24 -11.44 -0.91
CA LEU A 200 8.59 -11.87 -0.53
C LEU A 200 8.82 -11.70 0.98
N LEU A 201 8.32 -10.61 1.57
CA LEU A 201 8.45 -10.34 3.00
C LEU A 201 7.49 -11.15 3.86
N ILE A 202 6.28 -11.44 3.39
CA ILE A 202 5.30 -12.29 4.09
C ILE A 202 5.71 -13.76 4.05
N GLY A 203 6.24 -14.21 2.91
CA GLY A 203 6.57 -15.60 2.65
C GLY A 203 5.38 -16.46 2.24
N ALA A 204 5.63 -17.74 1.97
CA ALA A 204 4.62 -18.71 1.53
C ALA A 204 4.95 -20.11 2.02
N SER A 205 4.18 -21.15 1.65
CA SER A 205 4.54 -22.53 2.03
C SER A 205 5.72 -23.11 1.22
N ASP A 206 5.89 -22.61 -0.01
CA ASP A 206 7.03 -22.90 -0.89
C ASP A 206 7.13 -21.83 -1.99
N VAL A 207 8.22 -21.85 -2.76
CA VAL A 207 8.50 -20.89 -3.84
C VAL A 207 7.39 -20.83 -4.88
N ARG A 208 6.79 -21.98 -5.23
CA ARG A 208 5.70 -22.02 -6.22
C ARG A 208 4.46 -21.31 -5.69
N THR A 209 4.12 -21.52 -4.42
CA THR A 209 3.00 -20.79 -3.80
C THR A 209 3.32 -19.31 -3.60
N LEU A 210 4.56 -18.93 -3.33
CA LEU A 210 4.99 -17.53 -3.26
C LEU A 210 4.71 -16.79 -4.57
N PHE A 211 5.07 -17.40 -5.71
CA PHE A 211 4.79 -16.81 -7.02
C PHE A 211 3.31 -16.74 -7.33
N SER A 212 2.56 -17.81 -7.06
CA SER A 212 1.11 -17.81 -7.23
C SER A 212 0.45 -16.72 -6.37
N ASN A 213 0.93 -16.53 -5.13
CA ASN A 213 0.48 -15.47 -4.22
C ASN A 213 0.76 -14.06 -4.79
N TYR A 214 1.99 -13.82 -5.25
CA TYR A 214 2.33 -12.56 -5.92
C TYR A 214 1.42 -12.29 -7.10
N VAL A 215 1.25 -13.27 -8.00
CA VAL A 215 0.40 -13.13 -9.18
C VAL A 215 -1.04 -12.77 -8.80
N VAL A 216 -1.68 -13.51 -7.88
CA VAL A 216 -3.09 -13.24 -7.57
C VAL A 216 -3.31 -11.87 -6.91
N ASP A 217 -2.36 -11.39 -6.10
CA ASP A 217 -2.48 -10.07 -5.49
C ASP A 217 -2.23 -8.93 -6.47
N MET A 218 -1.64 -9.21 -7.64
CA MET A 218 -1.59 -8.21 -8.70
C MET A 218 -2.97 -7.83 -9.22
N ALA A 219 -4.05 -8.50 -8.80
CA ALA A 219 -5.43 -8.07 -9.06
C ALA A 219 -5.67 -6.60 -8.65
N PHE A 220 -4.96 -6.09 -7.65
CA PHE A 220 -4.91 -4.67 -7.30
C PHE A 220 -4.59 -3.77 -8.51
N TYR A 221 -3.60 -4.15 -9.33
CA TYR A 221 -3.19 -3.38 -10.51
C TYR A 221 -4.21 -3.39 -11.67
N TYR A 222 -5.35 -4.07 -11.51
CA TYR A 222 -6.47 -3.89 -12.43
C TYR A 222 -6.95 -2.43 -12.43
N GLU A 223 -6.98 -1.79 -11.25
CA GLU A 223 -7.27 -0.37 -11.06
C GLU A 223 -6.29 0.54 -11.80
N HIS A 224 -5.02 0.16 -11.85
CA HIS A 224 -3.98 0.87 -12.58
C HIS A 224 -3.92 0.49 -14.08
N GLY A 225 -4.92 -0.20 -14.62
CA GLY A 225 -5.01 -0.50 -16.04
C GLY A 225 -4.04 -1.56 -16.57
N TYR A 226 -3.42 -2.38 -15.71
CA TYR A 226 -2.44 -3.39 -16.15
C TYR A 226 -3.03 -4.41 -17.13
N HIS A 227 -4.31 -4.71 -17.01
CA HIS A 227 -5.05 -5.58 -17.93
C HIS A 227 -5.11 -5.04 -19.36
N LYS A 228 -4.95 -3.73 -19.56
CA LYS A 228 -4.87 -3.08 -20.88
C LYS A 228 -3.42 -3.04 -21.39
N ALA A 229 -2.46 -2.78 -20.50
CA ALA A 229 -1.05 -2.63 -20.86
C ALA A 229 -0.35 -3.96 -21.14
N PHE A 230 -0.77 -5.05 -20.48
CA PHE A 230 -0.11 -6.35 -20.57
C PHE A 230 -1.11 -7.44 -21.00
N PRO A 231 -1.03 -7.93 -22.26
CA PRO A 231 -1.95 -8.96 -22.76
C PRO A 231 -1.99 -10.26 -21.94
N SER A 232 -0.89 -10.61 -21.27
CA SER A 232 -0.79 -11.81 -20.44
C SER A 232 -1.40 -11.65 -19.05
N PHE A 233 -1.71 -10.43 -18.60
CA PHE A 233 -2.09 -10.14 -17.20
C PHE A 233 -3.33 -10.93 -16.75
N SER A 234 -4.42 -10.87 -17.51
CA SER A 234 -5.66 -11.57 -17.16
C SER A 234 -5.47 -13.10 -17.10
N ARG A 235 -4.63 -13.65 -17.98
CA ARG A 235 -4.28 -15.07 -17.97
C ARG A 235 -3.43 -15.43 -16.75
N LEU A 236 -2.43 -14.61 -16.42
CA LEU A 236 -1.60 -14.81 -15.23
C LEU A 236 -2.48 -14.87 -13.97
N LEU A 237 -3.38 -13.90 -13.78
CA LEU A 237 -4.32 -13.88 -12.66
C LEU A 237 -5.17 -15.15 -12.59
N HIS A 238 -5.77 -15.54 -13.72
CA HIS A 238 -6.58 -16.76 -13.80
C HIS A 238 -5.79 -18.02 -13.41
N ASP A 239 -4.59 -18.18 -13.97
CA ASP A 239 -3.72 -19.34 -13.69
C ASP A 239 -3.25 -19.35 -12.23
N GLY A 240 -3.03 -18.17 -11.63
CA GLY A 240 -2.68 -18.03 -10.21
C GLY A 240 -3.83 -18.42 -9.28
N LEU A 241 -5.07 -18.01 -9.62
CA LEU A 241 -6.28 -18.37 -8.87
C LEU A 241 -6.59 -19.88 -8.95
N ALA A 242 -6.28 -20.51 -10.08
CA ALA A 242 -6.51 -21.93 -10.31
C ALA A 242 -5.34 -22.84 -9.85
N ASP A 243 -4.27 -22.30 -9.27
CA ASP A 243 -3.09 -23.10 -8.93
C ASP A 243 -3.40 -24.20 -7.91
N ALA A 244 -3.43 -25.44 -8.39
CA ALA A 244 -3.77 -26.60 -7.57
C ALA A 244 -2.84 -26.79 -6.37
N ARG A 245 -1.57 -26.36 -6.47
CA ARG A 245 -0.63 -26.47 -5.35
C ARG A 245 -0.96 -25.47 -4.25
N SER A 246 -1.13 -24.20 -4.59
CA SER A 246 -1.47 -23.15 -3.64
C SER A 246 -2.86 -23.34 -3.03
N LEU A 247 -3.82 -23.91 -3.75
CA LEU A 247 -5.14 -24.25 -3.18
C LEU A 247 -5.08 -25.29 -2.05
N ARG A 248 -3.99 -26.07 -1.95
CA ARG A 248 -3.78 -27.08 -0.90
C ARG A 248 -2.97 -26.56 0.29
N THR A 249 -2.46 -25.33 0.24
CA THR A 249 -1.73 -24.77 1.38
C THR A 249 -2.69 -24.24 2.45
N PRO A 250 -2.25 -24.13 3.72
CA PRO A 250 -3.07 -23.54 4.78
C PRO A 250 -3.49 -22.10 4.45
N GLY A 251 -4.80 -21.85 4.38
CA GLY A 251 -5.37 -20.56 4.01
C GLY A 251 -5.33 -20.23 2.51
N GLY A 252 -4.73 -21.10 1.68
CA GLY A 252 -4.58 -20.87 0.25
C GLY A 252 -5.90 -20.75 -0.50
N ARG A 253 -6.89 -21.60 -0.18
CA ARG A 253 -8.25 -21.50 -0.76
C ARG A 253 -8.91 -20.17 -0.38
N GLN A 254 -8.85 -19.78 0.88
CA GLN A 254 -9.42 -18.54 1.40
C GLN A 254 -8.80 -17.32 0.70
N ARG A 255 -7.48 -17.31 0.50
CA ARG A 255 -6.79 -16.25 -0.25
C ARG A 255 -7.36 -16.07 -1.65
N ARG A 256 -7.46 -17.14 -2.44
CA ARG A 256 -7.91 -17.06 -3.84
C ARG A 256 -9.38 -16.62 -3.92
N GLU A 257 -10.21 -17.14 -3.02
CA GLU A 257 -11.61 -16.76 -2.93
C GLU A 257 -11.78 -15.28 -2.56
N ALA A 258 -10.99 -14.78 -1.60
CA ALA A 258 -10.99 -13.38 -1.20
C ALA A 258 -10.42 -12.44 -2.27
N VAL A 259 -9.40 -12.85 -3.02
CA VAL A 259 -8.92 -12.10 -4.21
C VAL A 259 -10.04 -11.96 -5.23
N ALA A 260 -10.79 -13.04 -5.50
CA ALA A 260 -11.91 -12.97 -6.45
C ALA A 260 -13.02 -12.01 -5.99
N ILE A 261 -13.28 -11.94 -4.67
CA ILE A 261 -14.22 -10.97 -4.08
C ILE A 261 -13.70 -9.54 -4.29
N GLY A 262 -12.46 -9.25 -3.89
CA GLY A 262 -11.87 -7.92 -4.06
C GLY A 262 -11.81 -7.48 -5.54
N ALA A 263 -11.45 -8.39 -6.44
CA ALA A 263 -11.43 -8.11 -7.88
C ALA A 263 -12.82 -7.77 -8.45
N SER A 264 -13.90 -8.34 -7.90
CA SER A 264 -15.28 -7.96 -8.27
C SER A 264 -15.56 -6.51 -7.87
N TYR A 265 -15.26 -6.16 -6.61
CA TYR A 265 -15.44 -4.81 -6.08
C TYR A 265 -14.66 -3.76 -6.87
N ILE A 266 -13.37 -4.00 -7.15
CA ILE A 266 -12.51 -3.10 -7.94
C ILE A 266 -13.13 -2.82 -9.31
N ARG A 267 -13.64 -3.85 -10.00
CA ARG A 267 -14.29 -3.69 -11.31
C ARG A 267 -15.58 -2.89 -11.22
N ALA A 268 -16.38 -3.10 -10.18
CA ALA A 268 -17.60 -2.35 -9.94
C ALA A 268 -17.31 -0.86 -9.67
N LYS A 269 -16.32 -0.56 -8.81
CA LYS A 269 -15.82 0.80 -8.54
C LYS A 269 -15.39 1.49 -9.85
N ILE A 270 -14.49 0.86 -10.60
CA ILE A 270 -13.97 1.41 -11.87
C ILE A 270 -15.11 1.70 -12.86
N ALA A 271 -16.11 0.83 -12.96
CA ALA A 271 -17.24 1.04 -13.85
C ALA A 271 -18.07 2.29 -13.46
N LEU A 272 -18.36 2.47 -12.16
CA LEU A 272 -19.08 3.65 -11.65
C LEU A 272 -18.26 4.94 -11.86
N GLU A 273 -16.98 4.88 -11.56
CA GLU A 273 -16.05 5.98 -11.75
C GLU A 273 -15.89 6.40 -13.21
N ALA A 274 -15.80 5.43 -14.12
CA ALA A 274 -15.75 5.68 -15.56
C ALA A 274 -17.03 6.35 -16.05
N ALA A 275 -18.19 5.89 -15.59
CA ALA A 275 -19.49 6.46 -15.96
C ALA A 275 -19.66 7.93 -15.53
N HIS A 276 -19.04 8.32 -14.41
CA HIS A 276 -19.19 9.67 -13.84
C HIS A 276 -17.93 10.54 -13.97
N LYS A 277 -16.89 10.10 -14.69
CA LYS A 277 -15.54 10.72 -14.74
C LYS A 277 -15.55 12.25 -14.81
N THR A 278 -16.42 12.84 -15.64
CA THR A 278 -16.49 14.28 -15.86
C THR A 278 -17.10 15.07 -14.69
N LEU A 279 -17.75 14.40 -13.76
CA LEU A 279 -18.49 14.97 -12.63
C LEU A 279 -17.78 14.83 -11.28
N LEU A 280 -16.61 14.18 -11.23
CA LEU A 280 -15.95 13.80 -9.99
C LEU A 280 -14.79 14.74 -9.58
N LYS A 281 -14.39 15.66 -10.46
CA LYS A 281 -13.33 16.62 -10.15
C LYS A 281 -13.71 17.44 -8.91
N ASP A 282 -12.75 17.60 -8.00
CA ASP A 282 -12.88 18.33 -6.74
C ASP A 282 -13.98 17.75 -5.85
N ARG A 283 -14.30 16.45 -5.97
CA ARG A 283 -15.30 15.78 -5.14
C ARG A 283 -14.71 14.64 -4.32
N SER A 284 -15.38 14.35 -3.22
CA SER A 284 -15.03 13.27 -2.29
C SER A 284 -16.32 12.68 -1.73
N ALA A 285 -16.24 11.50 -1.13
CA ALA A 285 -17.34 10.92 -0.40
C ALA A 285 -17.44 11.47 1.03
N GLN A 286 -18.67 11.71 1.48
CA GLN A 286 -19.02 11.88 2.88
C GLN A 286 -19.70 10.60 3.34
N MET A 287 -19.23 10.03 4.44
CA MET A 287 -19.71 8.74 4.96
C MET A 287 -19.58 8.68 6.48
N ASP A 288 -20.34 7.79 7.12
CA ASP A 288 -20.17 7.49 8.54
C ASP A 288 -18.97 6.56 8.79
N ARG A 289 -18.62 6.35 10.05
CA ARG A 289 -17.43 5.55 10.41
C ARG A 289 -17.56 4.10 9.94
N ARG A 290 -18.78 3.55 9.93
CA ARG A 290 -19.02 2.18 9.50
C ARG A 290 -18.75 2.02 8.01
N ALA A 291 -19.35 2.89 7.20
CA ALA A 291 -19.17 2.91 5.76
C ALA A 291 -17.68 3.11 5.42
N ALA A 292 -16.97 4.00 6.13
CA ALA A 292 -15.54 4.18 5.97
C ALA A 292 -14.75 2.88 6.20
N GLN A 293 -15.03 2.12 7.27
CA GLN A 293 -14.35 0.84 7.51
C GLN A 293 -14.71 -0.23 6.49
N VAL A 294 -15.99 -0.33 6.07
CA VAL A 294 -16.45 -1.31 5.08
C VAL A 294 -15.83 -1.06 3.72
N ILE A 295 -15.86 0.20 3.27
CA ILE A 295 -15.29 0.63 1.99
C ILE A 295 -13.77 0.48 2.04
N SER A 296 -13.07 1.01 3.05
CA SER A 296 -11.61 0.91 3.16
C SER A 296 -11.13 -0.55 3.18
N LEU A 297 -11.87 -1.45 3.84
CA LEU A 297 -11.57 -2.88 3.80
C LEU A 297 -11.58 -3.42 2.37
N CYS A 298 -12.54 -3.01 1.53
CA CYS A 298 -12.63 -3.45 0.14
C CYS A 298 -11.63 -2.71 -0.78
N GLU A 299 -11.42 -1.42 -0.56
CA GLU A 299 -10.42 -0.58 -1.24
C GLU A 299 -8.99 -1.08 -0.99
N SER A 300 -8.72 -1.75 0.14
CA SER A 300 -7.43 -2.38 0.42
C SER A 300 -6.95 -3.26 -0.74
N SER A 301 -7.87 -3.84 -1.53
CA SER A 301 -7.60 -4.62 -2.74
C SER A 301 -6.69 -5.84 -2.56
N ILE A 302 -6.41 -6.19 -1.29
CA ILE A 302 -5.50 -7.25 -0.85
C ILE A 302 -6.18 -8.16 0.17
N LEU A 303 -7.51 -8.24 0.13
CA LEU A 303 -8.35 -9.12 0.95
C LEU A 303 -7.83 -10.57 1.00
N GLY A 304 -7.18 -11.03 -0.08
CA GLY A 304 -6.49 -12.30 -0.16
C GLY A 304 -5.47 -12.55 0.96
N MET A 305 -4.59 -11.58 1.22
CA MET A 305 -3.56 -11.68 2.26
C MET A 305 -4.20 -11.79 3.65
N GLY A 306 -5.22 -10.98 3.93
CA GLY A 306 -5.94 -11.02 5.20
C GLY A 306 -6.71 -12.31 5.41
N ALA A 307 -7.42 -12.80 4.39
CA ALA A 307 -8.15 -14.06 4.45
C ALA A 307 -7.22 -15.26 4.73
N GLU A 308 -6.03 -15.27 4.14
CA GLU A 308 -5.01 -16.28 4.46
C GLU A 308 -4.53 -16.17 5.91
N ALA A 309 -4.22 -14.96 6.38
CA ALA A 309 -3.77 -14.72 7.75
C ALA A 309 -4.82 -15.18 8.78
N ILE A 310 -6.08 -14.80 8.57
CA ILE A 310 -7.20 -15.22 9.43
C ILE A 310 -7.37 -16.75 9.42
N ALA A 311 -7.35 -17.37 8.24
CA ALA A 311 -7.47 -18.83 8.12
C ALA A 311 -6.31 -19.58 8.77
N ARG A 312 -5.14 -18.94 8.91
CA ARG A 312 -3.98 -19.46 9.63
C ARG A 312 -4.04 -19.22 11.14
N GLY A 313 -5.00 -18.43 11.62
CA GLY A 313 -5.29 -18.22 13.04
C GLY A 313 -4.83 -16.88 13.61
N PHE A 314 -4.37 -15.92 12.80
CA PHE A 314 -4.05 -14.57 13.27
C PHE A 314 -5.31 -13.84 13.77
N ASP A 315 -5.13 -12.86 14.67
CA ASP A 315 -6.24 -12.07 15.24
C ASP A 315 -7.01 -11.35 14.14
N VAL A 316 -8.27 -11.73 13.98
CA VAL A 316 -9.17 -11.19 12.96
C VAL A 316 -9.35 -9.67 13.07
N GLY A 317 -9.35 -9.12 14.28
CA GLY A 317 -9.50 -7.69 14.50
C GLY A 317 -8.28 -6.90 14.08
N ALA A 318 -7.10 -7.42 14.43
CA ALA A 318 -5.83 -6.82 14.05
C ALA A 318 -5.64 -6.86 12.53
N VAL A 319 -5.88 -8.02 11.91
CA VAL A 319 -5.82 -8.19 10.45
C VAL A 319 -6.78 -7.25 9.72
N THR A 320 -8.04 -7.16 10.17
CA THR A 320 -9.02 -6.24 9.56
C THR A 320 -8.63 -4.78 9.78
N SER A 321 -8.11 -4.42 10.95
CA SER A 321 -7.61 -3.07 11.20
C SER A 321 -6.45 -2.71 10.26
N ASP A 322 -5.54 -3.64 9.99
CA ASP A 322 -4.41 -3.40 9.08
C ASP A 322 -4.88 -3.24 7.64
N LEU A 323 -5.85 -4.04 7.18
CA LEU A 323 -6.48 -3.87 5.86
C LEU A 323 -7.21 -2.54 5.74
N VAL A 324 -7.93 -2.10 6.77
CA VAL A 324 -8.58 -0.78 6.77
C VAL A 324 -7.52 0.34 6.76
N PHE A 325 -6.41 0.15 7.49
CA PHE A 325 -5.32 1.11 7.55
C PHE A 325 -4.50 1.19 6.25
N SER A 326 -4.53 0.16 5.39
CA SER A 326 -3.76 0.23 4.14
C SER A 326 -4.23 1.39 3.25
N SER A 327 -5.52 1.75 3.27
CA SER A 327 -6.06 2.90 2.51
C SER A 327 -5.46 4.25 2.96
N PRO A 328 -5.52 4.68 4.24
CA PRO A 328 -4.80 5.89 4.64
C PRO A 328 -3.28 5.76 4.52
N GLY A 329 -2.75 4.53 4.57
CA GLY A 329 -1.36 4.24 4.22
C GLY A 329 -1.02 4.63 2.78
N THR A 330 -1.92 4.41 1.82
CA THR A 330 -1.75 4.77 0.41
C THR A 330 -2.09 6.24 0.13
N ASP A 331 -3.20 6.71 0.68
CA ASP A 331 -3.85 7.96 0.30
C ASP A 331 -3.17 9.20 0.87
N VAL A 332 -2.38 9.04 1.95
CA VAL A 332 -1.70 10.14 2.64
C VAL A 332 -0.84 10.97 1.69
N ILE A 333 -0.28 10.37 0.64
CA ILE A 333 0.55 11.10 -0.32
C ILE A 333 -0.21 11.62 -1.54
N ASP A 334 -1.51 11.31 -1.64
CA ASP A 334 -2.32 11.54 -2.82
C ASP A 334 -3.50 12.50 -2.59
N VAL A 335 -3.68 13.00 -1.35
CA VAL A 335 -4.69 14.01 -0.96
C VAL A 335 -4.93 15.10 -2.02
N GLY A 336 -3.86 15.75 -2.48
CA GLY A 336 -3.97 16.84 -3.46
C GLY A 336 -4.17 16.38 -4.90
N SER A 337 -3.65 15.20 -5.26
CA SER A 337 -3.82 14.64 -6.59
C SER A 337 -5.20 14.04 -6.79
N ASP A 338 -5.76 13.37 -5.79
CA ASP A 338 -7.07 12.69 -5.89
C ASP A 338 -8.20 13.70 -5.95
N LEU A 339 -8.03 14.83 -5.25
CA LEU A 339 -8.90 16.00 -5.38
C LEU A 339 -9.04 16.42 -6.85
N VAL A 340 -7.96 16.37 -7.64
CA VAL A 340 -7.99 16.74 -9.06
C VAL A 340 -8.35 15.54 -9.96
N ASN A 341 -7.94 14.33 -9.59
CA ASN A 341 -8.01 13.12 -10.42
C ASN A 341 -9.34 12.38 -10.38
N SER A 342 -10.38 12.96 -9.77
CA SER A 342 -11.72 12.36 -9.81
C SER A 342 -11.81 11.02 -9.07
N GLU A 343 -11.02 10.87 -8.00
CA GLU A 343 -11.07 9.74 -7.06
C GLU A 343 -11.81 10.16 -5.79
N VAL A 344 -13.01 9.62 -5.61
CA VAL A 344 -13.91 10.03 -4.51
C VAL A 344 -13.64 9.29 -3.20
N MET A 345 -12.86 8.20 -3.24
CA MET A 345 -12.55 7.34 -2.10
C MET A 345 -11.16 7.60 -1.54
N ASN A 346 -10.82 8.85 -1.22
CA ASN A 346 -9.59 9.17 -0.51
C ASN A 346 -9.86 9.27 1.00
N SER A 347 -9.25 8.37 1.78
CA SER A 347 -9.47 8.20 3.22
C SER A 347 -9.15 9.43 4.08
N PHE A 348 -8.37 10.41 3.58
CA PHE A 348 -8.19 11.70 4.24
C PHE A 348 -9.31 12.68 3.88
N LEU A 349 -9.70 12.73 2.61
CA LEU A 349 -10.75 13.63 2.12
C LEU A 349 -12.17 13.17 2.53
N ASN A 350 -12.34 11.91 2.92
CA ASN A 350 -13.63 11.34 3.32
C ASN A 350 -14.01 11.63 4.78
N VAL A 351 -13.05 12.03 5.61
CA VAL A 351 -13.27 12.29 7.04
C VAL A 351 -14.17 13.51 7.22
N ALA A 352 -15.11 13.47 8.16
CA ALA A 352 -16.12 14.50 8.34
C ALA A 352 -15.56 15.88 8.75
N ASP A 353 -14.32 15.97 9.21
CA ASP A 353 -13.56 17.21 9.37
C ASP A 353 -13.48 18.00 8.07
N ILE A 354 -13.37 17.31 6.93
CA ILE A 354 -13.35 17.87 5.58
C ILE A 354 -14.71 17.69 4.90
N ALA A 355 -15.19 16.46 4.80
CA ALA A 355 -16.34 16.11 3.95
C ALA A 355 -17.65 16.79 4.38
N ALA A 356 -17.83 17.08 5.68
CA ALA A 356 -19.05 17.75 6.15
C ALA A 356 -19.09 19.25 5.79
N SER A 357 -17.93 19.90 5.70
CA SER A 357 -17.83 21.34 5.36
C SER A 357 -17.52 21.59 3.89
N GLY A 358 -16.99 20.59 3.18
CA GLY A 358 -16.45 20.73 1.84
C GLY A 358 -15.12 21.51 1.80
N VAL A 359 -14.45 21.72 2.94
CA VAL A 359 -13.23 22.54 3.02
C VAL A 359 -12.05 21.71 3.48
N VAL A 360 -11.06 21.56 2.59
CA VAL A 360 -9.75 20.98 2.91
C VAL A 360 -8.89 22.08 3.54
N SER A 361 -8.53 21.92 4.81
CA SER A 361 -7.74 22.91 5.55
C SER A 361 -6.54 22.25 6.24
N GLU A 362 -5.51 23.04 6.53
CA GLU A 362 -4.31 22.55 7.22
C GLU A 362 -4.62 21.98 8.62
N PRO A 363 -5.45 22.61 9.48
CA PRO A 363 -5.83 22.02 10.76
C PRO A 363 -6.56 20.68 10.62
N ALA A 364 -7.50 20.57 9.67
CA ALA A 364 -8.23 19.33 9.43
C ALA A 364 -7.28 18.21 8.96
N LEU A 365 -6.42 18.50 7.98
CA LEU A 365 -5.44 17.53 7.47
C LEU A 365 -4.50 17.03 8.56
N ARG A 366 -4.03 17.91 9.46
CA ARG A 366 -3.18 17.48 10.60
C ARG A 366 -3.94 16.62 11.60
N ALA A 367 -5.17 16.98 11.96
CA ALA A 367 -5.97 16.18 12.89
C ALA A 367 -6.23 14.77 12.35
N ILE A 368 -6.55 14.67 11.06
CA ILE A 368 -6.75 13.39 10.36
C ILE A 368 -5.44 12.60 10.27
N TYR A 369 -4.34 13.26 9.92
CA TYR A 369 -3.02 12.65 9.88
C TYR A 369 -2.64 12.05 11.24
N ASP A 370 -2.85 12.79 12.34
CA ASP A 370 -2.53 12.33 13.69
C ASP A 370 -3.40 11.13 14.11
N ALA A 371 -4.69 11.13 13.73
CA ALA A 371 -5.60 10.00 13.96
C ALA A 371 -5.10 8.71 13.27
N TYR A 372 -4.72 8.81 11.99
CA TYR A 372 -4.16 7.66 11.27
C TYR A 372 -2.78 7.27 11.78
N ALA A 373 -1.89 8.22 12.06
CA ALA A 373 -0.56 7.95 12.61
C ALA A 373 -0.66 7.17 13.94
N ALA A 374 -1.63 7.51 14.80
CA ALA A 374 -1.90 6.79 16.05
C ALA A 374 -2.46 5.38 15.78
N THR A 375 -3.36 5.23 14.81
CA THR A 375 -3.95 3.93 14.44
C THR A 375 -2.90 2.92 13.95
N GLY A 376 -1.93 3.38 13.16
CA GLY A 376 -0.87 2.52 12.62
C GLY A 376 0.26 2.19 13.60
N ALA A 377 0.35 2.86 14.76
CA ALA A 377 1.53 2.80 15.63
C ALA A 377 1.84 1.38 16.13
N ARG A 378 0.84 0.65 16.64
CA ARG A 378 0.99 -0.73 17.14
C ARG A 378 1.36 -1.71 16.03
N MET A 379 0.83 -1.50 14.83
CA MET A 379 1.14 -2.31 13.66
C MET A 379 2.63 -2.22 13.31
N TYR A 380 3.20 -1.00 13.30
CA TYR A 380 4.61 -0.80 12.98
C TYR A 380 5.59 -1.19 14.09
N THR A 381 5.18 -1.10 15.36
CA THR A 381 6.11 -1.23 16.49
C THR A 381 5.99 -2.56 17.23
N GLN A 382 4.78 -3.10 17.37
CA GLN A 382 4.49 -4.31 18.16
C GLN A 382 4.19 -5.52 17.27
N ARG A 383 3.42 -5.30 16.19
CA ARG A 383 2.87 -6.36 15.32
C ARG A 383 3.54 -6.45 13.96
N TRP A 384 4.70 -5.81 13.77
CA TRP A 384 5.41 -5.73 12.49
C TRP A 384 5.68 -7.08 11.82
N HIS A 385 5.73 -8.15 12.61
CA HIS A 385 6.00 -9.50 12.16
C HIS A 385 4.79 -10.18 11.51
N GLU A 386 3.58 -9.66 11.66
CA GLU A 386 2.34 -10.26 11.13
C GLU A 386 2.19 -10.05 9.61
N PRO A 387 1.57 -11.00 8.87
CA PRO A 387 1.50 -10.93 7.42
C PRO A 387 0.93 -9.62 6.86
N VAL A 388 -0.19 -9.13 7.40
CA VAL A 388 -0.84 -7.91 6.89
C VAL A 388 -0.11 -6.66 7.38
N ALA A 389 0.44 -6.67 8.60
CA ALA A 389 1.34 -5.61 9.06
C ALA A 389 2.55 -5.48 8.12
N ARG A 390 3.19 -6.59 7.70
CA ARG A 390 4.29 -6.60 6.73
C ARG A 390 3.88 -5.94 5.41
N MET A 391 2.67 -6.21 4.91
CA MET A 391 2.15 -5.51 3.73
C MET A 391 2.05 -4.00 3.99
N CYS A 392 1.44 -3.54 5.08
CA CYS A 392 1.34 -2.11 5.37
C CYS A 392 2.71 -1.45 5.54
N ILE A 393 3.67 -2.16 6.14
CA ILE A 393 5.06 -1.72 6.26
C ILE A 393 5.68 -1.44 4.88
N THR A 394 5.40 -2.28 3.88
CA THR A 394 5.91 -2.07 2.53
C THR A 394 5.36 -0.85 1.82
N LEU A 395 4.23 -0.28 2.26
CA LEU A 395 3.66 0.91 1.63
C LEU A 395 4.65 2.07 1.62
N TYR A 396 5.42 2.27 2.70
CA TYR A 396 6.43 3.33 2.74
C TYR A 396 7.49 3.19 1.65
N THR A 397 8.11 2.01 1.55
CA THR A 397 9.08 1.71 0.49
C THR A 397 8.44 1.70 -0.88
N TRP A 398 7.18 1.28 -0.99
CA TRP A 398 6.43 1.31 -2.23
C TRP A 398 6.22 2.74 -2.71
N HIS A 399 5.88 3.71 -1.84
CA HIS A 399 5.78 5.12 -2.22
C HIS A 399 7.12 5.69 -2.69
N LEU A 400 8.24 5.30 -2.05
CA LEU A 400 9.58 5.68 -2.50
C LEU A 400 9.89 5.09 -3.88
N HIS A 401 9.59 3.81 -4.08
CA HIS A 401 9.96 3.09 -5.29
C HIS A 401 9.00 3.33 -6.46
N ASN A 402 7.75 3.68 -6.20
CA ASN A 402 6.73 3.84 -7.23
C ASN A 402 7.00 5.14 -8.01
N ASP A 403 7.22 4.99 -9.31
CA ASP A 403 7.52 6.06 -10.25
C ASP A 403 6.32 7.00 -10.51
N ARG A 404 5.11 6.64 -10.08
CA ARG A 404 3.95 7.53 -10.04
C ARG A 404 3.93 8.42 -8.81
N HIS A 405 4.37 7.89 -7.67
CA HIS A 405 4.15 8.50 -6.37
C HIS A 405 5.08 9.69 -6.11
N MET A 406 6.31 9.64 -6.64
CA MET A 406 7.30 10.71 -6.50
C MET A 406 7.47 11.16 -5.04
N PHE A 407 7.48 10.20 -4.10
CA PHE A 407 7.42 10.47 -2.67
C PHE A 407 8.46 11.50 -2.21
N LEU A 408 9.71 11.36 -2.65
CA LEU A 408 10.80 12.29 -2.30
C LEU A 408 10.50 13.72 -2.77
N ARG A 409 9.99 13.88 -4.00
CA ARG A 409 9.62 15.18 -4.53
C ARG A 409 8.47 15.80 -3.74
N ARG A 410 7.42 15.01 -3.46
CA ARG A 410 6.28 15.46 -2.64
C ARG A 410 6.76 15.89 -1.25
N ALA A 411 7.55 15.04 -0.59
CA ALA A 411 8.09 15.33 0.72
C ALA A 411 8.95 16.61 0.74
N LEU A 412 9.81 16.82 -0.28
CA LEU A 412 10.61 18.05 -0.39
C LEU A 412 9.72 19.29 -0.53
N LEU A 413 8.76 19.26 -1.44
CA LEU A 413 7.91 20.43 -1.71
C LEU A 413 6.96 20.77 -0.55
N GLY A 414 6.46 19.76 0.17
CA GLY A 414 5.62 19.96 1.34
C GLY A 414 6.39 20.12 2.66
N TRP A 415 7.72 19.92 2.65
CA TRP A 415 8.57 20.06 3.84
C TRP A 415 8.36 21.37 4.60
N PRO A 416 8.17 22.55 3.96
CA PRO A 416 7.90 23.80 4.68
C PRO A 416 6.65 23.79 5.56
N LYS A 417 5.66 22.91 5.29
CA LYS A 417 4.43 22.77 6.10
C LYS A 417 4.49 21.66 7.14
N ALA A 418 5.32 20.64 6.95
CA ALA A 418 5.40 19.52 7.86
C ALA A 418 6.03 19.90 9.21
N ARG A 419 5.62 19.22 10.27
CA ARG A 419 6.25 19.37 11.59
C ARG A 419 7.74 18.97 11.54
N LYS A 420 8.52 19.56 12.44
CA LYS A 420 9.99 19.39 12.51
C LYS A 420 10.47 18.75 13.81
N SER A 421 9.60 18.76 14.82
CA SER A 421 9.86 18.16 16.12
C SER A 421 9.11 16.83 16.19
N PRO A 422 9.76 15.73 16.61
CA PRO A 422 9.10 14.44 16.80
C PRO A 422 7.89 14.51 17.74
N ALA A 423 6.94 13.61 17.57
CA ALA A 423 5.90 13.38 18.56
C ALA A 423 6.53 12.95 19.89
N GLN A 424 6.29 13.72 20.95
CA GLN A 424 6.73 13.36 22.30
C GLN A 424 5.57 13.50 23.31
N PRO A 425 5.10 12.39 23.91
CA PRO A 425 5.39 11.01 23.54
C PRO A 425 4.82 10.64 22.16
N GLN A 426 5.40 9.62 21.52
CA GLN A 426 4.79 8.92 20.40
C GLN A 426 3.44 8.33 20.85
N ARG A 427 2.49 8.20 19.93
CA ARG A 427 1.07 7.96 20.24
C ARG A 427 0.53 6.72 19.54
N GLU A 428 -0.41 6.05 20.19
CA GLU A 428 -1.24 5.00 19.60
C GLU A 428 -2.73 5.23 19.92
N ALA A 429 -3.61 4.60 19.14
CA ALA A 429 -5.03 4.49 19.41
C ALA A 429 -5.65 3.43 18.48
N ASP A 430 -6.86 2.97 18.79
CA ASP A 430 -7.68 2.18 17.89
C ASP A 430 -8.53 3.09 16.99
N PHE A 431 -8.94 2.58 15.83
CA PHE A 431 -9.69 3.33 14.83
C PHE A 431 -10.98 3.96 15.39
N ASP A 432 -11.71 3.22 16.23
CA ASP A 432 -12.97 3.67 16.83
C ASP A 432 -12.79 4.62 18.03
N GLU A 433 -11.55 4.82 18.49
CA GLU A 433 -11.23 5.84 19.48
C GLU A 433 -10.88 7.16 18.81
N VAL A 434 -10.14 7.13 17.68
CA VAL A 434 -9.72 8.34 16.96
C VAL A 434 -10.81 8.94 16.07
N PHE A 435 -11.80 8.14 15.66
CA PHE A 435 -12.96 8.57 14.88
C PHE A 435 -14.28 8.29 15.61
N ASP A 436 -15.16 9.28 15.69
CA ASP A 436 -16.52 9.11 16.21
C ASP A 436 -17.44 8.40 15.20
N THR A 437 -18.72 8.21 15.55
CA THR A 437 -19.69 7.53 14.67
C THR A 437 -19.91 8.24 13.34
N ASP A 438 -19.75 9.56 13.30
CA ASP A 438 -19.93 10.39 12.11
C ASP A 438 -18.64 10.47 11.27
N PHE A 439 -17.63 9.66 11.61
CA PHE A 439 -16.30 9.66 11.00
C PHE A 439 -15.59 11.01 11.14
N ARG A 440 -15.76 11.68 12.28
CA ARG A 440 -15.02 12.89 12.65
C ARG A 440 -13.89 12.54 13.61
N THR A 441 -12.76 13.24 13.49
CA THR A 441 -11.66 13.08 14.44
C THR A 441 -12.08 13.47 15.86
N THR A 442 -11.72 12.65 16.84
CA THR A 442 -12.02 12.90 18.26
C THR A 442 -10.89 13.64 18.98
N GLY A 443 -9.69 13.64 18.39
CA GLY A 443 -8.45 14.08 19.03
C GLY A 443 -7.91 13.12 20.09
N PHE A 444 -8.57 11.97 20.31
CA PHE A 444 -8.10 10.99 21.29
C PHE A 444 -6.84 10.29 20.80
N SER A 445 -5.85 10.15 21.68
CA SER A 445 -4.76 9.19 21.55
C SER A 445 -4.11 8.97 22.92
N ARG A 446 -3.38 7.88 23.08
CA ARG A 446 -2.61 7.58 24.30
C ARG A 446 -1.11 7.45 23.97
N PRO A 447 -0.21 7.66 24.94
CA PRO A 447 1.20 7.37 24.73
C PRO A 447 1.39 5.92 24.28
N LEU A 448 2.26 5.72 23.29
CA LEU A 448 2.79 4.40 22.96
C LEU A 448 3.58 3.88 24.17
N ASP A 449 3.44 2.59 24.46
CA ASP A 449 4.17 1.95 25.56
C ASP A 449 5.68 2.20 25.44
N LEU A 450 6.31 2.51 26.58
CA LEU A 450 7.70 2.98 26.64
C LEU A 450 8.72 2.00 26.06
N GLU A 451 8.39 0.70 26.02
CA GLU A 451 9.27 -0.31 25.43
C GLU A 451 9.30 -0.26 23.88
N TYR A 452 8.28 0.33 23.27
CA TYR A 452 8.15 0.49 21.81
C TYR A 452 8.41 1.93 21.35
N ALA A 453 8.24 2.91 22.24
CA ALA A 453 8.56 4.30 21.95
C ALA A 453 10.07 4.53 21.86
N CYS A 454 10.54 5.11 20.76
CA CYS A 454 11.95 5.44 20.58
C CYS A 454 12.26 6.87 21.07
N ASN A 455 13.55 7.21 21.16
CA ASN A 455 13.98 8.54 21.60
C ASN A 455 13.68 9.70 20.62
N GLY A 456 13.04 9.43 19.48
CA GLY A 456 12.68 10.43 18.47
C GLY A 456 13.86 11.00 17.67
N GLU A 457 15.07 10.46 17.83
CA GLU A 457 16.20 10.86 17.00
C GLU A 457 16.12 10.25 15.60
N GLU A 458 16.78 10.89 14.64
CA GLU A 458 16.77 10.44 13.25
C GLU A 458 17.18 8.98 13.09
N THR A 459 18.32 8.60 13.67
CA THR A 459 18.69 7.21 13.91
C THR A 459 18.50 6.94 15.39
N CYS A 460 17.34 6.43 15.77
CA CYS A 460 16.94 6.31 17.17
C CYS A 460 17.74 5.26 17.94
N ASP A 461 17.61 5.28 19.26
CA ASP A 461 18.26 4.35 20.19
C ASP A 461 17.93 2.88 19.89
N HIS A 462 16.70 2.57 19.47
CA HIS A 462 16.31 1.23 19.03
C HIS A 462 17.12 0.77 17.81
N VAL A 463 17.22 1.60 16.77
CA VAL A 463 17.97 1.27 15.54
C VAL A 463 19.46 1.18 15.82
N ARG A 464 20.03 2.09 16.61
CA ARG A 464 21.45 2.00 17.02
C ARG A 464 21.74 0.72 17.78
N ARG A 465 20.85 0.30 18.68
CA ARG A 465 20.99 -0.97 19.41
C ARG A 465 20.90 -2.16 18.46
N PHE A 466 19.91 -2.15 17.57
CA PHE A 466 19.71 -3.20 16.56
C PHE A 466 20.95 -3.38 15.67
N LEU A 467 21.48 -2.30 15.10
CA LEU A 467 22.69 -2.33 14.27
C LEU A 467 23.93 -2.80 15.03
N LYS A 468 24.03 -2.48 16.33
CA LYS A 468 25.12 -2.97 17.20
C LYS A 468 25.01 -4.46 17.54
N VAL A 469 23.81 -5.04 17.55
CA VAL A 469 23.64 -6.49 17.78
C VAL A 469 23.95 -7.25 16.50
N LYS A 470 23.59 -6.70 15.33
CA LYS A 470 23.79 -7.32 14.02
C LYS A 470 25.11 -6.91 13.36
N LEU A 471 26.23 -6.94 14.11
CA LEU A 471 27.54 -6.46 13.64
C LEU A 471 28.00 -7.05 12.29
N LYS A 472 27.71 -8.34 12.05
CA LYS A 472 28.11 -9.02 10.82
C LYS A 472 27.44 -8.45 9.56
N ASP A 473 26.20 -7.97 9.71
CA ASP A 473 25.37 -7.46 8.62
C ASP A 473 25.13 -5.95 8.73
N GLN A 474 25.83 -5.30 9.67
CA GLN A 474 25.62 -3.91 10.06
C GLN A 474 25.74 -2.96 8.87
N GLU A 475 26.72 -3.16 7.98
CA GLU A 475 26.94 -2.28 6.83
C GLU A 475 25.72 -2.27 5.90
N LEU A 476 25.17 -3.45 5.59
CA LEU A 476 24.03 -3.59 4.67
C LEU A 476 22.74 -3.06 5.31
N LEU A 477 22.50 -3.36 6.58
CA LEU A 477 21.35 -2.85 7.33
C LEU A 477 21.42 -1.32 7.51
N ALA A 478 22.61 -0.78 7.80
CA ALA A 478 22.82 0.66 7.89
C ALA A 478 22.65 1.35 6.52
N ALA A 479 23.07 0.71 5.43
CA ALA A 479 22.85 1.22 4.07
C ALA A 479 21.37 1.28 3.71
N LEU A 480 20.57 0.27 4.11
CA LEU A 480 19.11 0.33 3.95
C LEU A 480 18.53 1.49 4.75
N TRP A 481 18.85 1.60 6.04
CA TRP A 481 18.38 2.72 6.89
C TRP A 481 18.75 4.07 6.29
N SER A 482 19.98 4.23 5.82
CA SER A 482 20.44 5.44 5.17
C SER A 482 19.66 5.74 3.89
N SER A 483 19.26 4.74 3.12
CA SER A 483 18.54 4.93 1.86
C SER A 483 17.06 5.28 2.06
N ILE A 484 16.45 4.85 3.18
CA ILE A 484 15.02 5.05 3.45
C ILE A 484 14.72 6.07 4.56
N VAL A 485 15.69 6.50 5.38
CA VAL A 485 15.46 7.49 6.45
C VAL A 485 16.40 8.67 6.33
N THR A 486 17.71 8.47 6.56
CA THR A 486 18.69 9.57 6.65
C THR A 486 18.86 10.30 5.32
N GLY A 487 19.09 9.58 4.23
CA GLY A 487 19.24 10.17 2.89
C GLY A 487 18.01 10.94 2.41
N PRO A 488 16.79 10.39 2.52
CA PRO A 488 15.56 11.15 2.29
C PRO A 488 15.44 12.41 3.15
N LEU A 489 15.79 12.35 4.44
CA LEU A 489 15.74 13.52 5.33
C LEU A 489 16.76 14.60 4.96
N GLU A 490 17.99 14.21 4.65
CA GLU A 490 19.02 15.11 4.13
C GLU A 490 18.54 15.80 2.85
N TYR A 491 17.94 15.03 1.93
CA TYR A 491 17.41 15.54 0.68
C TYR A 491 16.33 16.61 0.90
N VAL A 492 15.29 16.31 1.70
CA VAL A 492 14.21 17.28 1.95
C VAL A 492 14.68 18.49 2.75
N ARG A 493 15.64 18.33 3.68
CA ARG A 493 16.22 19.44 4.44
C ARG A 493 17.07 20.36 3.58
N LYS A 494 17.73 19.84 2.55
CA LYS A 494 18.46 20.65 1.56
C LYS A 494 17.50 21.58 0.81
N GLY A 495 16.25 21.16 0.59
CA GLY A 495 15.20 22.00 0.02
C GLY A 495 15.38 22.31 -1.47
N GLU A 496 16.29 21.60 -2.14
CA GLU A 496 16.58 21.75 -3.57
C GLU A 496 16.17 20.50 -4.31
N VAL A 497 15.40 20.69 -5.38
CA VAL A 497 15.07 19.62 -6.33
C VAL A 497 16.34 19.09 -6.97
N ASP A 498 16.61 17.80 -6.79
CA ASP A 498 17.73 17.08 -7.42
C ASP A 498 17.25 15.70 -7.88
N GLU A 499 16.89 15.61 -9.16
CA GLU A 499 16.41 14.36 -9.75
C GLU A 499 17.44 13.23 -9.74
N GLN A 500 18.73 13.55 -9.80
CA GLN A 500 19.78 12.54 -9.75
C GLN A 500 19.88 11.95 -8.34
N ARG A 501 19.80 12.81 -7.32
CA ARG A 501 19.74 12.38 -5.92
C ARG A 501 18.49 11.56 -5.63
N GLU A 502 17.32 11.98 -6.13
CA GLU A 502 16.07 11.21 -6.02
C GLU A 502 16.23 9.81 -6.62
N LYS A 503 16.70 9.71 -7.88
CA LYS A 503 16.93 8.43 -8.56
C LYS A 503 17.93 7.55 -7.82
N HIS A 504 19.01 8.14 -7.31
CA HIS A 504 20.02 7.43 -6.54
C HIS A 504 19.46 6.86 -5.23
N LEU A 505 18.72 7.65 -4.44
CA LEU A 505 18.12 7.19 -3.19
C LEU A 505 17.13 6.05 -3.42
N ILE A 506 16.27 6.21 -4.43
CA ILE A 506 15.26 5.22 -4.81
C ILE A 506 15.90 3.91 -5.29
N GLU A 507 16.93 3.99 -6.13
CA GLU A 507 17.58 2.78 -6.62
C GLU A 507 18.44 2.11 -5.55
N SER A 508 19.11 2.91 -4.70
CA SER A 508 19.86 2.39 -3.56
C SER A 508 18.94 1.61 -2.62
N SER A 509 17.76 2.13 -2.26
CA SER A 509 16.84 1.43 -1.37
C SER A 509 16.34 0.10 -1.96
N ARG A 510 16.01 0.06 -3.26
CA ARG A 510 15.64 -1.19 -3.95
C ARG A 510 16.77 -2.22 -3.90
N LEU A 511 17.99 -1.81 -4.23
CA LEU A 511 19.15 -2.70 -4.25
C LEU A 511 19.46 -3.23 -2.85
N GLN A 512 19.44 -2.38 -1.81
CA GLN A 512 19.68 -2.83 -0.43
C GLN A 512 18.62 -3.84 0.02
N MET A 513 17.33 -3.60 -0.28
CA MET A 513 16.27 -4.55 0.07
C MET A 513 16.47 -5.90 -0.62
N VAL A 514 16.80 -5.90 -1.91
CA VAL A 514 17.05 -7.14 -2.66
C VAL A 514 18.31 -7.86 -2.17
N HIS A 515 19.37 -7.14 -1.79
CA HIS A 515 20.57 -7.73 -1.19
C HIS A 515 20.31 -8.34 0.19
N LEU A 516 19.51 -7.68 1.03
CA LEU A 516 19.09 -8.24 2.32
C LEU A 516 18.26 -9.50 2.10
N PHE A 517 17.35 -9.44 1.12
CA PHE A 517 16.55 -10.59 0.72
C PHE A 517 17.42 -11.77 0.27
N SER A 518 18.39 -11.53 -0.61
CA SER A 518 19.25 -12.58 -1.14
C SER A 518 20.15 -13.21 -0.09
N LYS A 519 20.42 -12.51 1.02
CA LYS A 519 21.16 -13.03 2.18
C LYS A 519 20.27 -13.67 3.25
N GLY A 520 18.95 -13.71 3.06
CA GLY A 520 18.01 -14.27 4.03
C GLY A 520 17.71 -13.37 5.24
N LEU A 521 18.11 -12.09 5.22
CA LEU A 521 17.93 -11.11 6.31
C LEU A 521 16.53 -10.47 6.28
N ILE A 522 15.50 -11.31 6.20
CA ILE A 522 14.11 -10.87 5.98
C ILE A 522 13.54 -10.19 7.21
N ASP A 523 13.66 -10.80 8.39
CA ASP A 523 13.06 -10.25 9.61
C ASP A 523 13.78 -8.97 10.05
N GLU A 524 15.09 -8.90 9.86
CA GLU A 524 15.89 -7.69 10.02
C GLU A 524 15.43 -6.56 9.10
N MET A 525 15.24 -6.88 7.82
CA MET A 525 14.73 -5.93 6.83
C MET A 525 13.33 -5.44 7.19
N VAL A 526 12.40 -6.36 7.51
CA VAL A 526 11.02 -6.00 7.89
C VAL A 526 11.02 -5.12 9.13
N TRP A 527 11.76 -5.47 10.17
CA TRP A 527 11.83 -4.68 11.40
C TRP A 527 12.32 -3.25 11.12
N LEU A 528 13.36 -3.13 10.30
CA LEU A 528 13.97 -1.85 9.96
C LEU A 528 13.03 -0.98 9.11
N VAL A 529 12.35 -1.57 8.12
CA VAL A 529 11.34 -0.86 7.32
C VAL A 529 10.14 -0.48 8.18
N ALA A 530 9.71 -1.33 9.12
CA ALA A 530 8.62 -1.01 10.04
C ALA A 530 8.94 0.20 10.93
N HIS A 531 10.17 0.23 11.47
CA HIS A 531 10.66 1.39 12.22
C HIS A 531 10.78 2.64 11.35
N ALA A 532 11.25 2.51 10.10
CA ALA A 532 11.30 3.61 9.15
C ALA A 532 9.89 4.17 8.84
N SER A 533 8.90 3.30 8.66
CA SER A 533 7.50 3.68 8.48
C SER A 533 6.96 4.42 9.71
N HIS A 534 7.21 3.91 10.92
CA HIS A 534 6.82 4.61 12.15
C HIS A 534 7.50 6.00 12.25
N HIS A 535 8.77 6.09 11.88
CA HIS A 535 9.50 7.36 11.83
C HIS A 535 8.86 8.33 10.83
N ALA A 536 8.51 7.86 9.64
CA ALA A 536 7.85 8.66 8.59
C ALA A 536 6.50 9.24 9.04
N TRP A 537 5.79 8.55 9.94
CA TRP A 537 4.50 8.97 10.49
C TRP A 537 4.61 9.89 11.73
N GLN A 538 5.52 9.62 12.67
CA GLN A 538 5.49 10.30 13.98
C GLN A 538 6.81 10.95 14.43
N VAL A 539 7.93 10.66 13.77
CA VAL A 539 9.25 11.18 14.21
C VAL A 539 9.74 12.28 13.29
N ASN A 540 9.82 11.98 12.00
CA ASN A 540 10.41 12.86 11.01
C ASN A 540 9.37 13.49 10.06
N TYR A 541 8.12 13.05 10.14
CA TYR A 541 6.97 13.59 9.41
C TYR A 541 7.14 13.64 7.88
N LEU A 542 7.90 12.71 7.30
CA LEU A 542 8.03 12.60 5.84
C LEU A 542 6.68 12.31 5.16
N PHE A 543 5.79 11.53 5.78
CA PHE A 543 4.43 11.34 5.25
C PHE A 543 3.60 12.62 5.30
N GLU A 544 3.69 13.41 6.39
CA GLU A 544 2.98 14.71 6.49
C GLU A 544 3.52 15.68 5.42
N ALA A 545 4.84 15.67 5.19
CA ALA A 545 5.47 16.46 4.16
C ALA A 545 4.98 16.04 2.76
N ALA A 546 4.93 14.74 2.47
CA ALA A 546 4.41 14.23 1.21
C ALA A 546 2.92 14.57 1.03
N MET A 547 2.12 14.49 2.09
CA MET A 547 0.71 14.89 2.10
C MET A 547 0.53 16.35 1.70
N PHE A 548 1.25 17.28 2.31
CA PHE A 548 1.16 18.69 1.91
C PHE A 548 1.75 18.93 0.51
N GLY A 549 2.83 18.24 0.16
CA GLY A 549 3.44 18.33 -1.16
C GLY A 549 2.48 17.90 -2.27
N SER A 550 1.62 16.91 -2.02
CA SER A 550 0.59 16.45 -2.96
C SER A 550 -0.36 17.56 -3.40
N ILE A 551 -0.64 18.56 -2.55
CA ILE A 551 -1.52 19.69 -2.86
C ILE A 551 -0.93 20.56 -3.98
N LEU A 552 0.39 20.54 -4.16
CA LEU A 552 1.12 21.26 -5.19
C LEU A 552 1.07 20.58 -6.57
N ASP A 553 0.20 19.58 -6.72
CA ASP A 553 -0.18 19.04 -8.01
C ASP A 553 -0.59 20.15 -8.98
N GLY A 554 0.08 20.19 -10.14
CA GLY A 554 -0.17 21.13 -11.22
C GLY A 554 -1.47 20.87 -11.99
N GLY A 555 -2.19 19.79 -11.67
CA GLY A 555 -3.44 19.39 -12.33
C GLY A 555 -3.25 18.77 -13.71
N ALA A 556 -2.00 18.59 -14.15
CA ALA A 556 -1.67 17.87 -15.38
C ALA A 556 -1.79 16.34 -15.22
N MET A 557 -2.23 15.86 -14.05
CA MET A 557 -2.35 14.44 -13.71
C MET A 557 -3.69 13.81 -14.08
N ILE A 558 -4.66 14.60 -14.59
CA ILE A 558 -5.94 14.08 -15.06
C ILE A 558 -5.68 12.97 -16.10
N GLY A 559 -6.08 11.74 -15.76
CA GLY A 559 -6.15 10.62 -16.71
C GLY A 559 -4.86 9.84 -16.98
N LYS A 560 -3.71 10.17 -16.36
CA LYS A 560 -2.46 9.42 -16.59
C LYS A 560 -2.32 8.25 -15.60
N LEU A 561 -2.96 7.15 -16.02
CA LEU A 561 -2.98 5.77 -15.50
C LEU A 561 -3.86 5.35 -14.33
N ASP A 562 -4.84 6.17 -13.98
CA ASP A 562 -6.01 5.63 -13.29
C ASP A 562 -7.06 5.13 -14.30
N ARG A 563 -6.98 5.60 -15.57
CA ARG A 563 -7.94 5.27 -16.66
C ARG A 563 -7.30 5.40 -18.05
N ALA A 564 -6.27 4.61 -18.36
CA ALA A 564 -5.68 4.57 -19.71
C ALA A 564 -6.81 4.56 -20.77
N GLU A 565 -6.82 5.59 -21.60
CA GLU A 565 -7.88 5.83 -22.58
C GLU A 565 -7.78 4.76 -23.68
N GLU A 566 -8.92 4.34 -24.21
CA GLU A 566 -8.94 3.68 -25.51
C GLU A 566 -8.60 4.76 -26.53
N ASP A 567 -7.55 4.56 -27.32
CA ASP A 567 -7.33 5.35 -28.54
C ASP A 567 -8.49 5.16 -29.52
#